data_AF-A0AAD0BQ82-F1
#
_entry.id   AF-A0AAD0BQ82-F1
#
_cell.length_a   1.000
_cell.length_b   1.000
_cell.length_c   1.000
_cell.angle_alpha   90.00
_cell.angle_beta   90.00
_cell.angle_gamma   90.00
#
_symmetry.space_group_name_H-M   'P 1'
#
loop_
_entity.id
_entity.type
_entity.pdbx_description
1 polymer ?
#
loop_
_entity_poly.entity_id
_entity_poly.type
_entity_poly.pdbx_seq_one_letter_code
_entity_poly.pdbx_strand_id
1 'polypeptide(L)'
;MRTIAVLIPALLLAACSQPAPPAEPAVDAPPPMEVGAAATPAAEPAMPAAEPAAAAPATPAADAPAEDARARIESVLGDAAQYEKVFNAFKTAVVGGDRAAVVEEVRFPLNISGGKKITGPGEFQRNYEKIITPAVVKAVSEQDFGKVFVNQQGVMIGDGQVWLNGQCLDKACAQTEVKVITIQ
;
A
#
# COMPACT_ATOMS: atom_id res chain seq x y z
N MET A 1 -2.14 -9.43 58.24
CA MET A 1 -3.03 -8.26 58.45
C MET A 1 -2.18 -7.03 58.72
N ARG A 2 -2.08 -6.12 57.75
CA ARG A 2 -1.57 -4.75 57.93
C ARG A 2 -2.10 -3.90 56.78
N THR A 3 -2.52 -2.71 57.16
CA THR A 3 -3.58 -1.91 56.60
C THR A 3 -3.15 -1.07 55.40
N ILE A 4 -4.12 -0.97 54.49
CA ILE A 4 -4.32 0.00 53.41
C ILE A 4 -3.80 1.40 53.76
N ALA A 5 -3.03 1.99 52.84
CA ALA A 5 -2.95 3.43 52.64
C ALA A 5 -2.99 3.70 51.14
N VAL A 6 -4.22 3.74 50.61
CA VAL A 6 -4.55 4.26 49.29
C VAL A 6 -4.35 5.77 49.36
N LEU A 7 -3.34 6.28 48.64
CA LEU A 7 -3.17 7.70 48.38
C LEU A 7 -3.33 7.91 46.87
N ILE A 8 -4.55 8.30 46.50
CA ILE A 8 -4.96 8.80 45.19
C ILE A 8 -4.60 10.29 45.18
N PRO A 9 -3.65 10.75 44.35
CA PRO A 9 -3.50 12.17 44.08
C PRO A 9 -4.52 12.58 43.03
N ALA A 10 -5.30 13.59 43.41
CA ALA A 10 -6.33 14.27 42.67
C ALA A 10 -6.04 14.51 41.18
N LEU A 11 -7.04 14.16 40.36
CA LEU A 11 -7.30 14.74 39.05
C LEU A 11 -7.22 16.28 39.14
N LEU A 12 -6.23 16.87 38.48
CA LEU A 12 -6.28 18.27 38.08
C LEU A 12 -6.96 18.35 36.71
N LEU A 13 -8.23 18.74 36.73
CA LEU A 13 -8.97 19.23 35.56
C LEU A 13 -8.35 20.54 35.08
N ALA A 14 -7.40 20.44 34.14
CA ALA A 14 -6.99 21.56 33.30
C ALA A 14 -8.03 21.72 32.18
N ALA A 15 -9.07 22.50 32.44
CA ALA A 15 -9.98 23.02 31.44
C ALA A 15 -9.25 24.12 30.64
N CYS A 16 -8.53 23.72 29.60
CA CYS A 16 -7.97 24.66 28.62
C CYS A 16 -9.04 24.94 27.55
N SER A 17 -9.54 26.17 27.59
CA SER A 17 -10.39 26.82 26.60
C SER A 17 -9.92 26.54 25.16
N GLN A 18 -10.79 25.97 24.35
CA GLN A 18 -10.60 25.82 22.92
C GLN A 18 -10.83 27.18 22.22
N PRO A 19 -9.87 27.70 21.45
CA PRO A 19 -10.13 28.78 20.50
C PRO A 19 -10.98 28.27 19.33
N ALA A 20 -12.02 29.03 18.98
CA ALA A 20 -12.90 28.74 17.85
C ALA A 20 -12.11 28.73 16.52
N PRO A 21 -12.46 27.83 15.57
CA PRO A 21 -11.87 27.84 14.23
C PRO A 21 -12.34 29.09 13.45
N PRO A 22 -11.44 29.80 12.74
CA PRO A 22 -11.85 30.85 11.83
C PRO A 22 -12.56 30.28 10.59
N ALA A 23 -13.51 31.07 10.11
CA ALA A 23 -14.43 30.79 9.01
C ALA A 23 -13.73 30.51 7.67
N GLU A 24 -14.34 29.61 6.91
CA GLU A 24 -14.07 29.31 5.50
C GLU A 24 -14.32 30.54 4.62
N PRO A 25 -13.40 30.90 3.70
CA PRO A 25 -13.77 31.67 2.52
C PRO A 25 -14.18 30.72 1.39
N ALA A 26 -15.47 30.73 1.06
CA ALA A 26 -16.01 30.25 -0.19
C ALA A 26 -15.71 31.26 -1.31
N VAL A 27 -14.88 30.88 -2.27
CA VAL A 27 -14.62 31.53 -3.58
C VAL A 27 -13.96 30.43 -4.43
N ASP A 28 -14.28 30.08 -5.66
CA ASP A 28 -14.98 30.72 -6.76
C ASP A 28 -15.49 29.61 -7.71
N ALA A 29 -16.60 29.89 -8.40
CA ALA A 29 -17.19 29.04 -9.43
C ALA A 29 -16.30 28.94 -10.69
N PRO A 30 -16.46 27.91 -11.54
CA PRO A 30 -15.59 27.66 -12.68
C PRO A 30 -15.76 28.68 -13.81
N PRO A 31 -14.70 29.03 -14.57
CA PRO A 31 -14.88 29.78 -15.81
C PRO A 31 -15.51 28.89 -16.90
N PRO A 32 -16.38 29.46 -17.74
CA PRO A 32 -17.06 28.75 -18.81
C PRO A 32 -16.19 28.60 -20.07
N MET A 33 -16.60 27.60 -20.85
CA MET A 33 -16.27 27.25 -22.22
C MET A 33 -15.76 28.41 -23.12
N GLU A 34 -14.63 28.19 -23.79
CA GLU A 34 -14.34 28.85 -25.06
C GLU A 34 -14.84 27.98 -26.21
N VAL A 35 -15.91 28.48 -26.84
CA VAL A 35 -16.50 27.98 -28.08
C VAL A 35 -15.83 28.77 -29.22
N GLY A 36 -14.89 28.15 -29.92
CA GLY A 36 -14.41 28.63 -31.21
C GLY A 36 -15.27 28.06 -32.33
N ALA A 37 -16.22 28.86 -32.82
CA ALA A 37 -17.15 28.49 -33.88
C ALA A 37 -16.50 28.49 -35.29
N ALA A 38 -16.77 27.39 -36.00
CA ALA A 38 -17.02 27.21 -37.42
C ALA A 38 -16.61 28.27 -38.46
N ALA A 39 -15.96 27.79 -39.53
CA ALA A 39 -16.41 28.05 -40.91
C ALA A 39 -15.90 26.96 -41.89
N THR A 40 -16.85 26.15 -42.39
CA THR A 40 -16.83 25.33 -43.62
C THR A 40 -16.86 26.23 -44.88
N PRO A 41 -16.70 25.76 -46.17
CA PRO A 41 -17.06 24.42 -46.68
C PRO A 41 -16.21 23.80 -47.84
N ALA A 42 -16.49 22.50 -48.04
CA ALA A 42 -16.63 21.74 -49.29
C ALA A 42 -15.54 21.79 -50.39
N ALA A 43 -14.97 20.61 -50.69
CA ALA A 43 -15.16 19.91 -51.97
C ALA A 43 -14.40 18.57 -52.01
N GLU A 44 -15.15 17.47 -52.14
CA GLU A 44 -14.70 16.21 -52.77
C GLU A 44 -14.27 16.48 -54.23
N PRO A 45 -13.38 15.67 -54.86
CA PRO A 45 -13.72 14.27 -55.14
C PRO A 45 -12.56 13.25 -55.22
N ALA A 46 -12.99 12.00 -55.36
CA ALA A 46 -12.41 10.90 -56.14
C ALA A 46 -11.37 9.96 -55.48
N MET A 47 -11.81 8.70 -55.42
CA MET A 47 -11.01 7.47 -55.28
C MET A 47 -9.88 7.39 -56.32
N PRO A 48 -8.82 6.62 -56.03
CA PRO A 48 -8.71 5.27 -56.62
C PRO A 48 -8.35 4.21 -55.56
N ALA A 49 -9.01 3.05 -55.59
CA ALA A 49 -8.49 1.79 -56.12
C ALA A 49 -7.31 1.19 -55.32
N ALA A 50 -7.67 0.19 -54.50
CA ALA A 50 -6.96 -1.00 -54.03
C ALA A 50 -5.44 -1.15 -54.28
N GLU A 51 -4.70 -1.42 -53.20
CA GLU A 51 -3.72 -2.53 -53.12
C GLU A 51 -3.49 -2.91 -51.63
N PRO A 52 -3.44 -4.20 -51.26
CA PRO A 52 -3.25 -4.63 -49.88
C PRO A 52 -1.76 -4.63 -49.53
N ALA A 53 -1.27 -3.54 -48.95
CA ALA A 53 0.08 -3.49 -48.42
C ALA A 53 0.13 -4.15 -47.03
N ALA A 54 0.61 -5.39 -47.03
CA ALA A 54 1.33 -6.10 -45.98
C ALA A 54 1.11 -5.62 -44.53
N ALA A 55 0.44 -6.47 -43.74
CA ALA A 55 0.54 -6.45 -42.30
C ALA A 55 2.02 -6.48 -41.89
N ALA A 56 2.53 -5.35 -41.42
CA ALA A 56 3.78 -5.33 -40.67
C ALA A 56 3.61 -6.26 -39.46
N PRO A 57 4.58 -7.12 -39.14
CA PRO A 57 4.52 -7.84 -37.89
C PRO A 57 4.49 -6.80 -36.78
N ALA A 58 3.41 -6.78 -35.99
CA ALA A 58 3.44 -6.14 -34.69
C ALA A 58 4.62 -6.76 -33.96
N THR A 59 5.72 -6.01 -33.84
CA THR A 59 6.80 -6.38 -32.95
C THR A 59 6.13 -6.59 -31.60
N PRO A 60 6.27 -7.76 -30.94
CA PRO A 60 5.85 -7.87 -29.56
C PRO A 60 6.56 -6.72 -28.85
N ALA A 61 5.79 -5.83 -28.21
CA ALA A 61 6.38 -4.94 -27.23
C ALA A 61 7.10 -5.88 -26.27
N ALA A 62 8.44 -5.90 -26.35
CA ALA A 62 9.23 -6.55 -25.34
C ALA A 62 8.76 -5.94 -24.03
N ASP A 63 8.21 -6.78 -23.14
CA ASP A 63 8.01 -6.45 -21.74
C ASP A 63 9.31 -5.76 -21.34
N ALA A 64 9.29 -4.44 -21.14
CA ALA A 64 10.42 -3.77 -20.51
C ALA A 64 10.72 -4.62 -19.28
N PRO A 65 12.00 -5.00 -19.04
CA PRO A 65 12.30 -5.88 -17.92
C PRO A 65 11.62 -5.25 -16.72
N ALA A 66 10.69 -5.99 -16.12
CA ALA A 66 10.11 -5.61 -14.85
C ALA A 66 11.28 -5.12 -14.02
N GLU A 67 11.29 -3.83 -13.65
CA GLU A 67 12.39 -3.26 -12.88
C GLU A 67 12.71 -4.26 -11.79
N ASP A 68 13.94 -4.79 -11.79
CA ASP A 68 14.24 -6.01 -11.07
C ASP A 68 14.05 -5.75 -9.57
N ALA A 69 12.87 -6.08 -9.05
CA ALA A 69 12.46 -5.68 -7.71
C ALA A 69 13.39 -6.29 -6.67
N ARG A 70 13.94 -7.49 -6.94
CA ARG A 70 15.01 -8.09 -6.14
C ARG A 70 16.22 -7.18 -6.12
N ALA A 71 16.80 -6.86 -7.28
CA ALA A 71 17.96 -5.96 -7.36
C ALA A 71 17.71 -4.61 -6.66
N ARG A 72 16.49 -4.08 -6.74
CA ARG A 72 16.10 -2.86 -6.03
C ARG A 72 16.05 -3.05 -4.51
N ILE A 73 15.48 -4.16 -4.03
CA ILE A 73 15.48 -4.51 -2.60
C ILE A 73 16.92 -4.70 -2.12
N GLU A 74 17.76 -5.42 -2.87
CA GLU A 74 19.19 -5.56 -2.57
C GLU A 74 19.89 -4.21 -2.38
N SER A 75 19.63 -3.27 -3.28
CA SER A 75 20.26 -1.95 -3.23
C SER A 75 19.74 -1.04 -2.11
N VAL A 76 18.49 -1.19 -1.68
CA VAL A 76 17.81 -0.21 -0.80
C VAL A 76 17.61 -0.75 0.60
N LEU A 77 17.19 -2.00 0.70
CA LEU A 77 16.67 -2.64 1.89
C LEU A 77 17.54 -3.82 2.36
N GLY A 78 18.39 -4.36 1.50
CA GLY A 78 19.33 -5.45 1.81
C GLY A 78 18.83 -6.81 1.34
N ASP A 79 18.28 -7.64 2.23
CA ASP A 79 18.11 -9.07 1.97
C ASP A 79 16.84 -9.40 1.15
N ALA A 80 16.87 -9.35 -0.18
CA ALA A 80 15.67 -9.59 -0.99
C ALA A 80 15.18 -11.03 -0.93
N ALA A 81 16.06 -12.00 -0.72
CA ALA A 81 15.66 -13.39 -0.50
C ALA A 81 14.74 -13.50 0.74
N GLN A 82 15.06 -12.77 1.81
CA GLN A 82 14.22 -12.71 2.99
C GLN A 82 12.88 -12.00 2.73
N TYR A 83 12.88 -10.88 1.99
CA TYR A 83 11.63 -10.22 1.59
C TYR A 83 10.75 -11.13 0.74
N GLU A 84 11.32 -11.86 -0.21
CA GLU A 84 10.58 -12.79 -1.06
C GLU A 84 9.98 -13.94 -0.25
N LYS A 85 10.75 -14.49 0.68
CA LYS A 85 10.28 -15.55 1.56
C LYS A 85 9.04 -15.11 2.33
N VAL A 86 9.08 -13.92 2.94
CA VAL A 86 7.96 -13.37 3.72
C VAL A 86 6.79 -13.01 2.83
N PHE A 87 7.05 -12.42 1.66
CA PHE A 87 6.03 -12.15 0.65
C PHE A 87 5.25 -13.41 0.27
N ASN A 88 5.96 -14.49 -0.06
CA ASN A 88 5.34 -15.76 -0.46
C ASN A 88 4.62 -16.46 0.68
N ALA A 89 5.18 -16.43 1.90
CA ALA A 89 4.53 -16.99 3.09
C ALA A 89 3.24 -16.24 3.41
N PHE A 90 3.28 -14.90 3.44
CA PHE A 90 2.11 -14.06 3.68
C PHE A 90 1.06 -14.24 2.59
N LYS A 91 1.46 -14.26 1.30
CA LYS A 91 0.55 -14.51 0.18
C LYS A 91 -0.17 -15.84 0.31
N THR A 92 0.59 -16.90 0.61
CA THR A 92 0.02 -18.25 0.80
C THR A 92 -0.97 -18.28 1.96
N ALA A 93 -0.63 -17.66 3.09
CA ALA A 93 -1.49 -17.61 4.26
C ALA A 93 -2.78 -16.82 4.00
N VAL A 94 -2.69 -15.65 3.35
CA VAL A 94 -3.86 -14.82 3.01
C VAL A 94 -4.79 -15.52 2.01
N VAL A 95 -4.23 -16.07 0.92
CA VAL A 95 -5.01 -16.78 -0.11
C VAL A 95 -5.61 -18.07 0.43
N GLY A 96 -4.88 -18.78 1.30
CA GLY A 96 -5.37 -19.99 1.98
C GLY A 96 -6.36 -19.72 3.11
N GLY A 97 -6.56 -18.46 3.52
CA GLY A 97 -7.41 -18.10 4.64
C GLY A 97 -6.88 -18.52 6.01
N ASP A 98 -5.58 -18.83 6.12
CA ASP A 98 -4.95 -19.28 7.36
C ASP A 98 -4.63 -18.08 8.26
N ARG A 99 -5.57 -17.78 9.16
CA ARG A 99 -5.46 -16.64 10.08
C ARG A 99 -4.26 -16.76 11.02
N ALA A 100 -3.88 -17.96 11.41
CA ALA A 100 -2.76 -18.16 12.33
C ALA A 100 -1.44 -17.89 11.60
N ALA A 101 -1.27 -18.45 10.40
CA ALA A 101 -0.08 -18.19 9.58
C ALA A 101 0.05 -16.71 9.18
N VAL A 102 -1.05 -16.02 8.88
CA VAL A 102 -1.01 -14.57 8.60
C VAL A 102 -0.48 -13.79 9.80
N VAL A 103 -0.91 -14.15 11.02
CA VAL A 103 -0.44 -13.49 12.26
C VAL A 103 1.06 -13.69 12.46
N GLU A 104 1.60 -14.86 12.13
CA GLU A 104 3.03 -15.13 12.26
C GLU A 104 3.87 -14.23 11.34
N GLU A 105 3.35 -13.82 10.18
CA GLU A 105 4.06 -12.93 9.24
C GLU A 105 3.89 -11.44 9.54
N VAL A 106 3.09 -11.09 10.55
CA VAL A 106 2.83 -9.71 10.95
C VAL A 106 3.71 -9.30 12.12
N ARG A 107 4.28 -8.10 12.03
CA ARG A 107 4.95 -7.45 13.14
C ARG A 107 4.00 -6.56 13.90
N PHE A 108 4.01 -6.70 15.22
CA PHE A 108 3.27 -5.82 16.12
C PHE A 108 4.18 -4.75 16.73
N PRO A 109 3.69 -3.50 16.92
CA PRO A 109 2.36 -3.02 16.55
C PRO A 109 2.19 -2.86 15.02
N LEU A 110 1.09 -3.40 14.47
CA LEU A 110 0.76 -3.34 13.05
C LEU A 110 -0.01 -2.04 12.77
N ASN A 111 0.38 -1.30 11.74
CA ASN A 111 -0.39 -0.15 11.27
C ASN A 111 -1.57 -0.61 10.41
N ILE A 112 -2.75 -0.08 10.68
CA ILE A 112 -3.96 -0.36 9.91
C ILE A 112 -4.67 0.89 9.43
N SER A 113 -5.61 0.69 8.50
CA SER A 113 -6.37 1.74 7.83
C SER A 113 -6.92 2.81 8.79
N GLY A 114 -6.74 4.08 8.43
CA GLY A 114 -7.13 5.24 9.23
C GLY A 114 -6.22 5.49 10.44
N GLY A 115 -4.92 5.19 10.32
CA GLY A 115 -3.88 5.53 11.30
C GLY A 115 -3.95 4.76 12.62
N LYS A 116 -4.78 3.72 12.68
CA LYS A 116 -4.96 2.89 13.88
C LYS A 116 -3.82 1.85 13.96
N LYS A 117 -3.56 1.34 15.16
CA LYS A 117 -2.54 0.30 15.39
C LYS A 117 -3.15 -0.89 16.10
N ILE A 118 -2.82 -2.08 15.63
CA ILE A 118 -3.10 -3.34 16.31
C ILE A 118 -1.89 -3.69 17.14
N THR A 119 -2.07 -3.91 18.43
CA THR A 119 -0.95 -4.01 19.39
C THR A 119 -0.44 -5.43 19.58
N GLY A 120 -1.21 -6.43 19.16
CA GLY A 120 -0.82 -7.83 19.31
C GLY A 120 -1.72 -8.82 18.58
N PRO A 121 -1.33 -10.10 18.60
CA PRO A 121 -1.95 -11.16 17.81
C PRO A 121 -3.41 -11.41 18.19
N GLY A 122 -3.75 -11.35 19.48
CA GLY A 122 -5.14 -11.56 19.92
C GLY A 122 -6.09 -10.47 19.42
N GLU A 123 -5.61 -9.22 19.32
CA GLU A 123 -6.41 -8.12 18.76
C GLU A 123 -6.54 -8.25 17.23
N PHE A 124 -5.48 -8.67 16.55
CA PHE A 124 -5.49 -8.96 15.12
C PHE A 124 -6.53 -10.03 14.78
N GLN A 125 -6.51 -11.17 15.49
CA GLN A 125 -7.44 -12.27 15.23
C GLN A 125 -8.90 -11.87 15.41
N ARG A 126 -9.23 -11.09 16.45
CA ARG A 126 -10.59 -10.57 16.67
C ARG A 126 -11.07 -9.62 15.58
N ASN A 127 -10.15 -8.94 14.91
CA ASN A 127 -10.44 -7.97 13.85
C ASN A 127 -10.02 -8.47 12.47
N TYR A 128 -9.72 -9.77 12.31
CA TYR A 128 -9.09 -10.32 11.10
C TYR A 128 -9.83 -9.90 9.82
N GLU A 129 -11.15 -10.08 9.79
CA GLU A 129 -11.98 -9.78 8.61
C GLU A 129 -12.07 -8.27 8.29
N LYS A 130 -11.80 -7.41 9.28
CA LYS A 130 -11.71 -5.97 9.11
C LYS A 130 -10.34 -5.52 8.62
N ILE A 131 -9.30 -6.33 8.85
CA ILE A 131 -7.91 -6.04 8.49
C ILE A 131 -7.58 -6.69 7.14
N ILE A 132 -7.80 -8.00 7.01
CA ILE A 132 -7.68 -8.77 5.77
C ILE A 132 -9.00 -8.69 5.03
N THR A 133 -9.25 -7.53 4.43
CA THR A 133 -10.43 -7.29 3.62
C THR A 133 -10.33 -8.00 2.25
N PRO A 134 -11.43 -8.16 1.51
CA PRO A 134 -11.37 -8.70 0.15
C PRO A 134 -10.41 -7.94 -0.78
N ALA A 135 -10.26 -6.62 -0.57
CA ALA A 135 -9.31 -5.80 -1.33
C ALA A 135 -7.86 -6.18 -1.03
N VAL A 136 -7.52 -6.43 0.24
CA VAL A 136 -6.19 -6.90 0.65
C VAL A 136 -5.92 -8.29 0.07
N VAL A 137 -6.88 -9.22 0.16
CA VAL A 137 -6.74 -10.57 -0.40
C VAL A 137 -6.47 -10.49 -1.91
N LYS A 138 -7.23 -9.66 -2.63
CA LYS A 138 -7.06 -9.46 -4.07
C LYS A 138 -5.67 -8.90 -4.39
N ALA A 139 -5.27 -7.81 -3.75
CA ALA A 139 -3.97 -7.18 -3.96
C ALA A 139 -2.81 -8.16 -3.74
N VAL A 140 -2.84 -8.92 -2.65
CA VAL A 140 -1.82 -9.91 -2.31
C VAL A 140 -1.82 -11.09 -3.29
N SER A 141 -2.99 -11.57 -3.69
CA SER A 141 -3.15 -12.69 -4.63
C SER A 141 -2.61 -12.37 -6.02
N GLU A 142 -2.90 -11.18 -6.53
CA GLU A 142 -2.54 -10.75 -7.88
C GLU A 142 -1.10 -10.24 -7.97
N GLN A 143 -0.51 -9.78 -6.85
CA GLN A 143 0.85 -9.26 -6.84
C GLN A 143 1.88 -10.34 -7.19
N ASP A 144 2.79 -9.98 -8.10
CA ASP A 144 4.02 -10.72 -8.38
C ASP A 144 5.19 -10.05 -7.64
N PHE A 145 6.08 -10.87 -7.06
CA PHE A 145 7.22 -10.36 -6.28
C PHE A 145 8.23 -9.61 -7.15
N GLY A 146 8.45 -10.02 -8.41
CA GLY A 146 9.37 -9.34 -9.32
C GLY A 146 8.88 -7.97 -9.78
N LYS A 147 7.61 -7.62 -9.50
CA LYS A 147 6.95 -6.38 -9.91
C LYS A 147 6.50 -5.51 -8.73
N VAL A 148 6.91 -5.84 -7.51
CA VAL A 148 6.57 -5.03 -6.33
C VAL A 148 7.26 -3.67 -6.40
N PHE A 149 6.60 -2.66 -5.86
CA PHE A 149 7.21 -1.35 -5.70
C PHE A 149 8.09 -1.34 -4.45
N VAL A 150 9.28 -0.76 -4.55
CA VAL A 150 10.31 -0.81 -3.50
C VAL A 150 10.87 0.58 -3.25
N ASN A 151 10.81 1.02 -2.00
CA ASN A 151 11.45 2.26 -1.54
C ASN A 151 12.02 2.09 -0.13
N GLN A 152 12.49 3.17 0.49
CA GLN A 152 13.08 3.15 1.84
C GLN A 152 12.09 2.72 2.95
N GLN A 153 10.78 2.80 2.70
CA GLN A 153 9.75 2.34 3.64
C GLN A 153 9.53 0.83 3.53
N GLY A 154 10.07 0.17 2.50
CA GLY A 154 9.98 -1.26 2.32
C GLY A 154 9.42 -1.66 0.96
N VAL A 155 8.83 -2.85 0.93
CA VAL A 155 8.18 -3.44 -0.24
C VAL A 155 6.68 -3.21 -0.14
N MET A 156 6.10 -2.62 -1.17
CA MET A 156 4.67 -2.33 -1.27
C MET A 156 3.98 -3.39 -2.13
N ILE A 157 2.83 -3.88 -1.65
CA ILE A 157 1.97 -4.85 -2.33
C ILE A 157 0.68 -4.14 -2.72
N GLY A 158 0.27 -4.30 -3.99
CA GLY A 158 -0.83 -3.56 -4.59
C GLY A 158 -0.53 -2.05 -4.65
N ASP A 159 -1.54 -1.25 -4.35
CA ASP A 159 -1.50 0.22 -4.30
C ASP A 159 -1.14 0.76 -2.90
N GLY A 160 -0.55 -0.08 -2.04
CA GLY A 160 -0.22 0.28 -0.66
C GLY A 160 -1.10 -0.37 0.41
N GLN A 161 -1.91 -1.36 0.02
CA GLN A 161 -2.72 -2.13 0.96
C GLN A 161 -1.82 -2.88 1.95
N VAL A 162 -0.63 -3.36 1.54
CA VAL A 162 0.30 -4.05 2.45
C VAL A 162 1.73 -3.55 2.26
N TRP A 163 2.46 -3.42 3.38
CA TRP A 163 3.88 -3.10 3.39
C TRP A 163 4.69 -4.13 4.17
N LEU A 164 5.77 -4.61 3.57
CA LEU A 164 6.81 -5.42 4.22
C LEU A 164 8.02 -4.55 4.51
N ASN A 165 8.60 -4.69 5.71
CA ASN A 165 9.84 -4.01 6.05
C ASN A 165 10.71 -4.89 6.96
N GLY A 166 12.02 -4.79 6.77
CA GLY A 166 13.05 -5.42 7.57
C GLY A 166 13.45 -4.54 8.74
N GLN A 167 13.52 -5.12 9.93
CA GLN A 167 13.99 -4.40 11.12
C GLN A 167 15.07 -5.20 11.84
N CYS A 168 16.09 -4.48 12.29
CA CYS A 168 17.20 -5.04 13.05
C CYS A 168 16.71 -5.61 14.38
N LEU A 169 17.12 -6.84 14.68
CA LEU A 169 16.84 -7.51 15.95
C LEU A 169 17.91 -7.20 17.00
N ASP A 170 19.11 -6.80 16.58
CA ASP A 170 20.22 -6.42 17.43
C ASP A 170 20.75 -5.02 17.09
N LYS A 171 21.54 -4.45 18.01
CA LYS A 171 22.09 -3.09 17.88
C LYS A 171 23.06 -2.94 16.70
N ALA A 172 23.70 -4.02 16.28
CA ALA A 172 24.62 -4.02 15.15
C ALA A 172 23.93 -4.34 13.82
N CYS A 173 22.61 -4.60 13.83
CA CYS A 173 21.84 -5.04 12.66
C CYS A 173 22.42 -6.29 11.97
N ALA A 174 23.11 -7.14 12.73
CA ALA A 174 23.65 -8.40 12.20
C ALA A 174 22.53 -9.42 11.90
N GLN A 175 21.39 -9.29 12.57
CA GLN A 175 20.18 -10.06 12.37
C GLN A 175 19.05 -9.12 11.99
N THR A 176 18.49 -9.32 10.81
CA THR A 176 17.32 -8.59 10.33
C THR A 176 16.13 -9.54 10.25
N GLU A 177 14.96 -9.05 10.64
CA GLU A 177 13.71 -9.76 10.41
C GLU A 177 12.76 -8.92 9.58
N VAL A 178 12.38 -9.46 8.42
CA VAL A 178 11.32 -8.91 7.56
C VAL A 178 9.97 -9.45 8.00
N LYS A 179 9.00 -8.55 8.15
CA LYS A 179 7.60 -8.85 8.47
C LYS A 179 6.68 -7.82 7.83
N VAL A 180 5.39 -8.11 7.80
CA VAL A 180 4.34 -7.15 7.44
C VAL A 180 4.21 -6.11 8.56
N ILE A 181 4.31 -4.83 8.20
CA ILE A 181 4.24 -3.71 9.15
C ILE A 181 2.98 -2.85 9.00
N THR A 182 2.29 -2.97 7.87
CA THR A 182 1.10 -2.17 7.53
C THR A 182 0.10 -2.98 6.72
N ILE A 183 -1.20 -2.90 7.04
CA ILE A 183 -2.32 -3.45 6.26
C ILE A 183 -3.49 -2.45 6.23
N GLN A 184 -3.90 -1.94 5.06
CA GLN A 184 -4.90 -0.86 4.95
C GLN A 184 -6.03 -1.16 3.96
#